data_AF-A0A6U3X7U0-F1
#
_entry.id   AF-A0A6U3X7U0-F1
#
_cell.length_a   1.000
_cell.length_b   1.000
_cell.length_c   1.000
_cell.angle_alpha   90.00
_cell.angle_beta   90.00
_cell.angle_gamma   90.00
#
_symmetry.space_group_name_H-M   'P 1'
#
loop_
_entity.id
_entity.type
_entity.pdbx_description
1 polymer ?
#
loop_
_entity_poly.entity_id
_entity_poly.type
_entity_poly.pdbx_seq_one_letter_code
_entity_poly.pdbx_strand_id
1 'polypeptide(L)'
;REIRPDLAVYGANVARREPAGTGVDIGEFNTLIDVKTHGPTKEYFLAARDNVPGAGVQSRQLKVAPGYRNHARALDQEIHDTATGEVGPVEARLNEFQRGRVSGPVVGPYSEVSPDFAAILDTCATRIAADRGRYVCRDPKVLKQLALQSLRQEMLATIDKGWAAVIINGIENQDQGPDEPRRRRGQDRQWNCDEHHRRHRRR
;
A
#
# COMPACT_ATOMS: atom_id res chain seq x y z
N ARG A 1 2.32 -23.33 5.79
CA ARG A 1 2.59 -21.88 6.01
C ARG A 1 2.83 -21.27 4.63
N GLU A 2 2.35 -20.06 4.37
CA GLU A 2 2.30 -19.50 3.01
C GLU A 2 2.59 -17.99 3.05
N ILE A 3 3.17 -17.47 1.98
CA ILE A 3 3.34 -16.03 1.75
C ILE A 3 1.97 -15.42 1.42
N ARG A 4 1.51 -14.48 2.25
CA ARG A 4 0.19 -13.84 2.09
C ARG A 4 0.33 -12.33 1.97
N PRO A 5 0.44 -11.79 0.75
CA PRO A 5 0.31 -10.36 0.53
C PRO A 5 -1.16 -9.95 0.68
N ASP A 6 -1.40 -8.65 0.85
CA ASP A 6 -2.76 -8.11 0.89
C ASP A 6 -3.46 -8.22 -0.46
N LEU A 7 -2.70 -8.03 -1.55
CA LEU A 7 -3.22 -8.04 -2.91
C LEU A 7 -2.21 -8.64 -3.89
N ALA A 8 -2.71 -9.35 -4.90
CA ALA A 8 -1.97 -9.70 -6.10
C ALA A 8 -2.58 -8.95 -7.29
N VAL A 9 -1.77 -8.16 -7.99
CA VAL A 9 -2.18 -7.40 -9.17
C VAL A 9 -1.58 -8.04 -10.41
N TYR A 10 -2.42 -8.33 -11.40
CA TYR A 10 -2.01 -8.84 -12.70
C TYR A 10 -2.02 -7.70 -13.71
N GLY A 11 -0.93 -6.94 -13.74
CA GLY A 11 -0.81 -5.68 -14.48
C GLY A 11 -0.50 -5.83 -15.98
N ALA A 12 -0.53 -7.04 -16.55
CA ALA A 12 -0.09 -7.31 -17.92
C ALA A 12 -0.72 -6.40 -18.99
N ASN A 13 -1.97 -5.95 -18.79
CA ASN A 13 -2.69 -5.07 -19.73
C ASN A 13 -2.75 -3.59 -19.29
N VAL A 14 -2.01 -3.23 -18.24
CA VAL A 14 -1.93 -1.87 -17.72
C VAL A 14 -0.63 -1.26 -18.21
N ALA A 15 -0.71 -0.19 -18.99
CA ALA A 15 0.47 0.53 -19.45
C ALA A 15 1.32 0.98 -18.26
N ARG A 16 2.65 0.95 -18.43
CA ARG A 16 3.57 1.54 -17.45
C ARG A 16 3.27 3.01 -17.24
N ARG A 17 3.59 3.48 -16.04
CA ARG A 17 3.53 4.90 -15.73
C ARG A 17 4.68 5.63 -16.44
N GLU A 18 4.39 6.82 -16.97
CA GLU A 18 5.40 7.68 -17.62
C GLU A 18 5.34 9.12 -17.07
N PRO A 19 6.45 9.69 -16.56
CA PRO A 19 7.79 9.10 -16.47
C PRO A 19 7.90 8.02 -15.38
N ALA A 20 8.89 7.15 -15.50
CA ALA A 20 9.23 6.18 -14.47
C ALA A 20 9.66 6.87 -13.15
N GLY A 21 8.79 6.81 -12.13
CA GLY A 21 9.10 7.22 -10.76
C GLY A 21 9.91 6.19 -9.96
N THR A 22 10.19 6.49 -8.68
CA THR A 22 11.07 5.69 -7.78
C THR A 22 10.41 4.47 -7.12
N GLY A 23 9.08 4.33 -7.19
CA GLY A 23 8.37 3.17 -6.63
C GLY A 23 8.42 1.93 -7.54
N VAL A 24 7.78 0.84 -7.12
CA VAL A 24 7.61 -0.35 -7.96
C VAL A 24 6.69 -0.05 -9.15
N ASP A 25 7.10 -0.35 -10.38
CA ASP A 25 6.22 -0.32 -11.54
C ASP A 25 5.27 -1.51 -11.51
N ILE A 26 3.97 -1.24 -11.44
CA ILE A 26 2.93 -2.27 -11.44
C ILE A 26 2.30 -2.47 -12.84
N GLY A 27 2.52 -1.54 -13.77
CA GLY A 27 2.07 -1.69 -15.15
C GLY A 27 2.92 -2.71 -15.90
N GLU A 28 2.29 -3.57 -16.69
CA GLU A 28 2.86 -4.70 -17.43
C GLU A 28 3.43 -5.84 -16.57
N PHE A 29 3.39 -5.72 -15.24
CA PHE A 29 3.94 -6.72 -14.32
C PHE A 29 2.86 -7.38 -13.47
N ASN A 30 3.07 -8.66 -13.16
CA ASN A 30 2.38 -9.30 -12.04
C ASN A 30 3.11 -8.90 -10.76
N THR A 31 2.42 -8.20 -9.87
CA THR A 31 3.04 -7.63 -8.66
C THR A 31 2.23 -8.00 -7.43
N LEU A 32 2.91 -8.49 -6.41
CA LEU A 32 2.34 -8.61 -5.07
C LEU A 32 2.43 -7.26 -4.36
N ILE A 33 1.36 -6.88 -3.69
CA ILE A 33 1.25 -5.63 -2.94
C ILE A 33 0.90 -5.96 -1.50
N ASP A 34 1.67 -5.40 -0.58
CA ASP A 34 1.47 -5.56 0.85
C ASP A 34 1.48 -4.18 1.52
N VAL A 35 0.29 -3.69 1.85
CA VAL A 35 0.07 -2.34 2.35
C VAL A 35 0.49 -2.28 3.82
N LYS A 36 1.33 -1.31 4.15
CA LYS A 36 1.83 -1.12 5.50
C LYS A 36 1.39 0.22 6.07
N THR A 37 1.24 0.23 7.38
CA THR A 37 1.26 1.44 8.18
C THR A 37 2.59 1.52 8.92
N HIS A 38 3.06 2.73 9.20
CA HIS A 38 4.22 2.95 10.04
C HIS A 38 3.86 3.95 11.15
N GLY A 39 3.97 3.53 12.40
CA GLY A 39 3.73 4.41 13.54
C GLY A 39 4.93 5.31 13.87
N PRO A 40 4.76 6.31 14.76
CA PRO A 40 5.81 7.23 15.18
C PRO A 40 6.77 6.54 16.19
N THR A 41 7.54 5.56 15.72
CA THR A 41 8.48 4.80 16.54
C THR A 41 9.88 5.42 16.53
N LYS A 42 10.76 4.95 17.43
CA LYS A 42 12.19 5.32 17.39
C LYS A 42 12.80 5.06 16.01
N GLU A 43 12.49 3.93 15.38
CA GLU A 43 12.97 3.60 14.02
C GLU A 43 12.51 4.62 12.98
N TYR A 44 11.23 5.03 13.04
CA TYR A 44 10.68 6.06 12.18
C TYR A 44 11.47 7.37 12.33
N PHE A 45 11.64 7.84 13.56
CA PHE A 45 12.36 9.10 13.83
C PHE A 45 13.84 9.03 13.48
N LEU A 46 14.49 7.87 13.66
CA LEU A 46 15.87 7.65 13.23
C LEU A 46 16.02 7.76 11.72
N ALA A 47 15.08 7.19 10.96
CA ALA A 47 15.08 7.28 9.50
C ALA A 47 14.73 8.69 8.99
N ALA A 48 13.94 9.46 9.74
CA ALA A 48 13.55 10.83 9.39
C ALA A 48 14.54 11.92 9.85
N ARG A 49 15.70 11.54 10.40
CA ARG A 49 16.67 12.47 11.04
C ARG A 49 17.15 13.62 10.16
N ASP A 50 17.29 13.39 8.85
CA ASP A 50 17.82 14.38 7.92
C ASP A 50 16.74 15.35 7.39
N ASN A 51 15.55 15.37 8.00
CA ASN A 51 14.38 16.13 7.56
C ASN A 51 13.98 15.86 6.09
N VAL A 52 14.43 14.75 5.52
CA VAL A 52 14.02 14.33 4.18
C VAL A 52 12.54 13.92 4.25
N PRO A 53 11.63 14.62 3.54
CA PRO A 53 10.22 14.30 3.57
C PRO A 53 9.98 12.84 3.18
N GLY A 54 9.20 12.12 4.00
CA GLY A 54 8.84 10.72 3.74
C GLY A 54 9.95 9.69 3.97
N ALA A 55 11.11 10.05 4.55
CA ALA A 55 12.20 9.10 4.78
C ALA A 55 11.81 7.94 5.72
N GLY A 56 10.96 8.17 6.71
CA GLY A 56 10.44 7.13 7.60
C GLY A 56 9.63 6.06 6.84
N VAL A 57 8.64 6.48 6.06
CA VAL A 57 7.81 5.56 5.24
C VAL A 57 8.61 4.89 4.14
N GLN A 58 9.58 5.58 3.54
CA GLN A 58 10.49 5.00 2.56
C GLN A 58 11.36 3.91 3.18
N SER A 59 11.93 4.14 4.38
CA SER A 59 12.70 3.13 5.11
C SER A 59 11.86 1.88 5.40
N ARG A 60 10.60 2.05 5.79
CA ARG A 60 9.68 0.91 5.98
C ARG A 60 9.39 0.17 4.68
N GLN A 61 9.13 0.89 3.58
CA GLN A 61 8.91 0.29 2.25
C GLN A 61 10.09 -0.59 1.84
N LEU A 62 11.32 -0.09 1.98
CA LEU A 62 12.53 -0.80 1.54
C LEU A 62 12.74 -2.13 2.26
N LYS A 63 12.14 -2.32 3.44
CA LYS A 63 12.20 -3.58 4.21
C LYS A 63 11.20 -4.63 3.72
N VAL A 64 10.16 -4.27 2.94
CA VAL A 64 9.07 -5.19 2.57
C VAL A 64 9.57 -6.32 1.66
N ALA A 65 10.11 -6.01 0.47
CA ALA A 65 10.55 -7.04 -0.46
C ALA A 65 11.65 -7.97 0.12
N PRO A 66 12.70 -7.47 0.81
CA PRO A 66 13.66 -8.33 1.49
C PRO A 66 13.01 -9.21 2.57
N GLY A 67 12.05 -8.67 3.33
CA GLY A 67 11.31 -9.44 4.34
C GLY A 67 10.58 -10.64 3.74
N TYR A 68 9.93 -10.46 2.59
CA TYR A 68 9.26 -11.54 1.86
C TYR A 68 10.23 -12.60 1.36
N ARG A 69 11.35 -12.18 0.76
CA ARG A 69 12.36 -13.13 0.26
C ARG A 69 12.99 -13.94 1.38
N ASN A 70 13.34 -13.29 2.49
CA ASN A 70 13.90 -13.96 3.65
C ASN A 70 12.90 -14.94 4.25
N HIS A 71 11.62 -14.57 4.32
CA HIS A 71 10.58 -15.47 4.80
C HIS A 71 10.34 -16.65 3.86
N ALA A 72 10.34 -16.42 2.54
CA ALA A 72 10.23 -17.48 1.53
C ALA A 72 11.32 -18.54 1.70
N ARG A 73 12.59 -18.08 1.78
CA ARG A 73 13.75 -18.95 1.99
C ARG A 73 13.69 -19.74 3.29
N ALA A 74 13.26 -19.09 4.37
CA ALA A 74 13.10 -19.76 5.66
C ALA A 74 12.03 -20.87 5.59
N LEU A 75 10.92 -20.63 4.88
CA LEU A 75 9.89 -21.65 4.67
C LEU A 75 10.39 -22.79 3.79
N ASP A 76 11.16 -22.49 2.74
CA ASP A 76 11.77 -23.51 1.87
C ASP A 76 12.75 -24.42 2.64
N GLN A 77 13.54 -23.84 3.55
CA GLN A 77 14.43 -24.60 4.43
C GLN A 77 13.66 -25.41 5.48
N GLU A 78 12.64 -24.82 6.12
CA GLU A 78 11.89 -25.45 7.21
C GLU A 78 10.94 -26.57 6.74
N ILE A 79 10.34 -26.42 5.55
CA ILE A 79 9.24 -27.29 5.08
C ILE A 79 9.67 -28.18 3.92
N HIS A 80 10.57 -27.70 3.07
CA HIS A 80 10.96 -28.37 1.83
C HIS A 80 12.41 -28.85 1.83
N ASP A 81 13.10 -28.79 2.97
CA ASP A 81 14.52 -29.17 3.14
C ASP A 81 15.44 -28.57 2.06
N THR A 82 15.08 -27.38 1.54
CA THR A 82 15.84 -26.75 0.46
C THR A 82 17.18 -26.28 1.00
N ALA A 83 18.28 -26.63 0.32
CA ALA A 83 19.61 -26.28 0.76
C ALA A 83 19.85 -24.76 0.78
N THR A 84 20.74 -24.29 1.66
CA THR A 84 21.11 -22.88 1.72
C THR A 84 21.69 -22.41 0.38
N GLY A 85 21.07 -21.39 -0.21
CA GLY A 85 21.48 -20.82 -1.49
C GLY A 85 20.72 -21.40 -2.70
N GLU A 86 19.95 -22.48 -2.51
CA GLU A 86 19.04 -22.98 -3.53
C GLU A 86 17.69 -22.28 -3.45
N VAL A 87 17.03 -22.14 -4.61
CA VAL A 87 15.69 -21.58 -4.71
C VAL A 87 14.69 -22.71 -4.52
N GLY A 88 14.00 -22.71 -3.38
CA GLY A 88 12.94 -23.68 -3.10
C GLY A 88 11.61 -23.30 -3.75
N PRO A 89 10.58 -24.14 -3.59
CA PRO A 89 9.28 -23.94 -4.26
C PRO A 89 8.56 -22.65 -3.83
N VAL A 90 8.71 -22.19 -2.58
CA VAL A 90 8.08 -20.96 -2.09
C VAL A 90 8.79 -19.73 -2.65
N GLU A 91 10.12 -19.69 -2.65
CA GLU A 91 10.88 -18.62 -3.32
C GLU A 91 10.65 -18.61 -4.83
N ALA A 92 10.57 -19.79 -5.47
CA ALA A 92 10.24 -19.91 -6.89
C ALA A 92 8.87 -19.29 -7.20
N ARG A 93 7.85 -19.58 -6.39
CA ARG A 93 6.51 -19.01 -6.54
C ARG A 93 6.51 -17.49 -6.34
N LEU A 94 7.24 -16.99 -5.36
CA LEU A 94 7.42 -15.55 -5.14
C LEU A 94 8.09 -14.89 -6.36
N ASN A 95 9.05 -15.57 -6.99
CA ASN A 95 9.79 -15.07 -8.15
C ASN A 95 8.95 -14.90 -9.41
N GLU A 96 7.80 -15.58 -9.52
CA GLU A 96 6.84 -15.34 -10.60
C GLU A 96 6.27 -13.91 -10.60
N PHE A 97 6.24 -13.26 -9.43
CA PHE A 97 5.76 -11.90 -9.27
C PHE A 97 6.94 -10.93 -9.27
N GLN A 98 7.24 -10.40 -10.46
CA GLN A 98 8.26 -9.37 -10.67
C GLN A 98 9.63 -9.74 -10.07
N ARG A 99 10.06 -11.00 -10.23
CA ARG A 99 11.32 -11.54 -9.68
C ARG A 99 11.39 -11.41 -8.15
N GLY A 100 10.27 -11.70 -7.51
CA GLY A 100 10.11 -11.67 -6.07
C GLY A 100 10.20 -10.27 -5.49
N ARG A 101 9.89 -9.26 -6.30
CA ARG A 101 9.76 -7.88 -5.84
C ARG A 101 8.32 -7.68 -5.38
N VAL A 102 8.16 -7.49 -4.08
CA VAL A 102 6.87 -7.16 -3.47
C VAL A 102 6.81 -5.64 -3.31
N SER A 103 5.74 -5.02 -3.82
CA SER A 103 5.48 -3.62 -3.56
C SER A 103 5.02 -3.45 -2.13
N GLY A 104 5.62 -2.51 -1.42
CA GLY A 104 5.29 -2.19 -0.04
C GLY A 104 4.79 -0.77 0.13
N PRO A 105 3.58 -0.41 -0.34
CA PRO A 105 3.03 0.91 -0.12
C PRO A 105 2.87 1.17 1.39
N VAL A 106 3.42 2.27 1.89
CA VAL A 106 3.38 2.61 3.32
C VAL A 106 2.65 3.93 3.52
N VAL A 107 1.77 3.96 4.51
CA VAL A 107 1.20 5.19 5.07
C VAL A 107 1.82 5.44 6.45
N GLY A 108 2.37 6.63 6.63
CA GLY A 108 3.01 7.06 7.88
C GLY A 108 2.05 7.78 8.82
N PRO A 109 2.55 8.18 10.01
CA PRO A 109 1.72 8.73 11.06
C PRO A 109 1.28 10.18 10.79
N TYR A 110 1.86 10.86 9.80
CA TYR A 110 1.50 12.22 9.40
C TYR A 110 0.84 12.26 8.01
N SER A 111 0.17 11.16 7.64
CA SER A 111 -0.47 10.96 6.33
C SER A 111 0.48 11.03 5.14
N GLU A 112 1.79 10.98 5.38
CA GLU A 112 2.79 10.86 4.31
C GLU A 112 2.79 9.43 3.76
N VAL A 113 3.09 9.30 2.47
CA VAL A 113 3.05 8.02 1.77
C VAL A 113 4.38 7.69 1.11
N SER A 114 4.66 6.40 0.99
CA SER A 114 5.91 5.93 0.38
C SER A 114 5.89 6.01 -1.15
N PRO A 115 7.07 5.94 -1.81
CA PRO A 115 7.17 5.94 -3.27
C PRO A 115 6.32 4.87 -3.98
N ASP A 116 6.15 3.69 -3.40
CA ASP A 116 5.32 2.62 -3.94
C ASP A 116 3.84 2.98 -3.96
N PHE A 117 3.36 3.72 -2.96
CA PHE A 117 1.99 4.23 -2.98
C PHE A 117 1.81 5.26 -4.10
N ALA A 118 2.75 6.20 -4.22
CA ALA A 118 2.74 7.20 -5.30
C ALA A 118 2.82 6.55 -6.69
N ALA A 119 3.59 5.47 -6.82
CA ALA A 119 3.71 4.65 -8.02
C ALA A 119 2.38 4.00 -8.47
N ILE A 120 1.61 3.47 -7.52
CA ILE A 120 0.27 2.93 -7.80
C ILE A 120 -0.64 4.03 -8.34
N LEU A 121 -0.69 5.19 -7.66
CA LEU A 121 -1.51 6.32 -8.10
C LEU A 121 -1.11 6.81 -9.50
N ASP A 122 0.19 6.87 -9.77
CA ASP A 122 0.69 7.34 -11.07
C ASP A 122 0.37 6.37 -12.21
N THR A 123 0.37 5.07 -11.93
CA THR A 123 -0.08 4.03 -12.87
C THR A 123 -1.58 4.17 -13.15
N CYS A 124 -2.40 4.31 -12.10
CA CYS A 124 -3.84 4.56 -12.25
C CYS A 124 -4.12 5.84 -13.04
N ALA A 125 -3.42 6.93 -12.74
CA ALA A 125 -3.56 8.22 -13.43
C ALA A 125 -3.18 8.11 -14.91
N THR A 126 -2.11 7.37 -15.22
CA THR A 126 -1.70 7.11 -16.60
C THR A 126 -2.79 6.36 -17.37
N ARG A 127 -3.39 5.33 -16.76
CA ARG A 127 -4.49 4.60 -17.39
C ARG A 127 -5.74 5.47 -17.59
N ILE A 128 -6.14 6.24 -16.58
CA ILE A 128 -7.29 7.17 -16.67
C ILE A 128 -7.07 8.21 -17.78
N ALA A 129 -5.86 8.75 -17.89
CA ALA A 129 -5.52 9.72 -18.94
C ALA A 129 -5.60 9.11 -20.33
N ALA A 130 -5.05 7.91 -20.53
CA ALA A 130 -5.15 7.19 -21.80
C ALA A 130 -6.61 6.89 -22.18
N ASP A 131 -7.43 6.51 -21.21
CA ASP A 131 -8.85 6.25 -21.43
C ASP A 131 -9.64 7.51 -21.77
N ARG A 132 -9.37 8.63 -21.08
CA ARG A 132 -10.01 9.94 -21.36
C ARG A 132 -9.54 10.56 -22.68
N GLY A 133 -8.28 10.37 -23.05
CA GLY A 133 -7.70 10.89 -24.30
C GLY A 133 -8.38 10.34 -25.56
N ARG A 134 -9.11 9.22 -25.45
CA ARG A 134 -9.94 8.69 -26.56
C ARG A 134 -11.16 9.55 -26.88
N TYR A 135 -11.63 10.36 -25.94
CA TYR A 135 -12.88 11.13 -26.06
C TYR A 135 -12.70 12.64 -25.91
N VAL A 136 -11.57 13.07 -25.33
CA VAL A 136 -11.30 14.48 -25.04
C VAL A 136 -10.04 14.91 -25.77
N CYS A 137 -10.16 15.93 -26.63
CA CYS A 137 -9.02 16.55 -27.29
C CYS A 137 -8.29 17.49 -26.31
N ARG A 138 -7.47 16.92 -25.43
CA ARG A 138 -6.61 17.64 -24.47
C ARG A 138 -5.26 16.95 -24.35
N ASP A 139 -4.22 17.71 -24.04
CA ASP A 139 -2.88 17.18 -23.82
C ASP A 139 -2.90 16.02 -22.79
N PRO A 140 -2.41 14.81 -23.15
CA PRO A 140 -2.30 13.67 -22.24
C PRO A 140 -1.62 13.98 -20.91
N LYS A 141 -0.62 14.88 -20.90
CA LYS A 141 0.06 15.28 -19.66
C LYS A 141 -0.88 15.99 -18.70
N VAL A 142 -1.73 16.88 -19.24
CA VAL A 142 -2.73 17.61 -18.46
C VAL A 142 -3.82 16.64 -17.96
N LEU A 143 -4.28 15.71 -18.80
CA LEU A 143 -5.25 14.69 -18.39
C LEU A 143 -4.72 13.81 -17.25
N LYS A 144 -3.45 13.40 -17.33
CA LYS A 144 -2.78 12.63 -16.28
C LYS A 144 -2.65 13.43 -14.98
N GLN A 145 -2.21 14.69 -15.05
CA GLN A 145 -2.09 15.55 -13.86
C GLN A 145 -3.43 15.74 -13.14
N LEU A 146 -4.51 15.99 -13.89
CA LEU A 146 -5.85 16.11 -13.31
C LEU A 146 -6.32 14.80 -12.65
N ALA A 147 -6.09 13.66 -13.30
CA ALA A 147 -6.42 12.36 -12.73
C ALA A 147 -5.61 12.09 -11.45
N LEU A 148 -4.30 12.36 -11.48
CA LEU A 148 -3.41 12.17 -10.35
C LEU A 148 -3.76 13.07 -9.17
N GLN A 149 -4.15 14.33 -9.43
CA GLN A 149 -4.61 15.25 -8.39
C GLN A 149 -5.88 14.73 -7.72
N SER A 150 -6.88 14.29 -8.49
CA SER A 150 -8.13 13.73 -7.96
C SER A 150 -7.85 12.51 -7.08
N LEU A 151 -7.04 11.56 -7.59
CA LEU A 151 -6.66 10.35 -6.85
C LEU A 151 -5.94 10.67 -5.54
N ARG A 152 -5.02 11.65 -5.54
CA ARG A 152 -4.30 12.07 -4.33
C ARG A 152 -5.24 12.70 -3.31
N GLN A 153 -6.18 13.55 -3.74
CA GLN A 153 -7.14 14.19 -2.85
C GLN A 153 -8.05 13.15 -2.19
N GLU A 154 -8.59 12.21 -2.95
CA GLU A 154 -9.42 11.12 -2.42
C GLU A 154 -8.63 10.22 -1.45
N MET A 155 -7.39 9.88 -1.80
CA MET A 155 -6.51 9.08 -0.95
C MET A 155 -6.21 9.78 0.37
N LEU A 156 -5.75 11.04 0.33
CA LEU A 156 -5.42 11.80 1.54
C LEU A 156 -6.64 11.94 2.46
N ALA A 157 -7.80 12.30 1.89
CA ALA A 157 -9.03 12.37 2.66
C ALA A 157 -9.42 11.03 3.31
N THR A 158 -9.13 9.91 2.65
CA THR A 158 -9.38 8.57 3.19
C THR A 158 -8.40 8.22 4.31
N ILE A 159 -7.12 8.54 4.13
CA ILE A 159 -6.08 8.33 5.15
C ILE A 159 -6.41 9.16 6.41
N ASP A 160 -6.72 10.44 6.25
CA ASP A 160 -7.04 11.34 7.35
C ASP A 160 -8.28 10.88 8.12
N LYS A 161 -9.33 10.43 7.41
CA LYS A 161 -10.51 9.80 8.04
C LYS A 161 -10.13 8.54 8.81
N GLY A 162 -9.24 7.72 8.26
CA GLY A 162 -8.71 6.52 8.92
C GLY A 162 -8.00 6.88 10.23
N TRP A 163 -7.11 7.87 10.21
CA TRP A 163 -6.41 8.34 11.41
C TRP A 163 -7.34 8.97 12.43
N ALA A 164 -8.28 9.81 11.99
CA ALA A 164 -9.30 10.38 12.86
C ALA A 164 -10.13 9.28 13.57
N ALA A 165 -10.53 8.23 12.84
CA ALA A 165 -11.24 7.11 13.42
C ALA A 165 -10.41 6.36 14.47
N VAL A 166 -9.10 6.18 14.24
CA VAL A 166 -8.20 5.57 15.23
C VAL A 166 -8.12 6.42 16.50
N ILE A 167 -7.98 7.75 16.36
CA ILE A 167 -7.90 8.68 17.49
C ILE A 167 -9.21 8.69 18.29
N ILE A 168 -10.36 8.83 17.63
CA ILE A 168 -11.68 8.86 18.28
C ILE A 168 -11.91 7.56 19.06
N ASN A 169 -11.67 6.41 18.42
CA ASN A 169 -11.78 5.12 19.11
C ASN A 169 -10.76 4.99 20.25
N GLY A 170 -9.58 5.59 20.14
CA GLY A 170 -8.58 5.63 21.21
C GLY A 170 -9.08 6.37 22.44
N ILE A 171 -9.64 7.57 22.25
CA ILE A 171 -10.19 8.42 23.32
C ILE A 171 -11.37 7.71 24.00
N GLU A 172 -12.32 7.19 23.21
CA GLU A 172 -13.50 6.50 23.76
C GLU A 172 -13.14 5.26 24.60
N ASN A 173 -12.02 4.59 24.27
CA ASN A 173 -11.53 3.44 25.05
C ASN A 173 -10.69 3.86 26.27
N GLN A 174 -10.19 5.09 26.32
CA GLN A 174 -9.46 5.64 27.48
C GLN A 174 -10.40 6.21 28.55
N ASP A 175 -11.57 6.72 28.14
CA ASP A 175 -12.62 7.20 29.05
C ASP A 175 -13.36 6.07 29.80
N GLN A 176 -13.14 4.80 29.42
CA GLN A 176 -13.61 3.65 30.19
C GLN A 176 -12.58 3.31 31.29
N GLY A 177 -12.89 3.70 32.53
CA GLY A 177 -12.11 3.36 33.71
C GLY A 177 -11.94 1.84 33.93
N PRO A 178 -11.01 1.41 34.79
CA PRO A 178 -10.65 -0.01 34.96
C PRO A 178 -11.80 -0.94 35.40
N ASP A 179 -12.91 -0.39 35.91
CA ASP A 179 -14.04 -1.13 36.48
C ASP A 179 -15.25 -1.28 35.53
N GLU A 180 -15.25 -0.67 34.34
CA GLU A 180 -16.35 -0.91 33.39
C GLU A 180 -16.06 -2.15 32.53
N PRO A 181 -17.05 -3.07 32.38
CA PRO A 181 -16.87 -4.24 31.54
C PRO A 181 -16.61 -3.78 30.10
N ARG A 182 -15.37 -4.00 29.64
CA ARG A 182 -14.94 -3.77 28.25
C ARG A 182 -16.06 -4.19 27.32
N ARG A 183 -16.71 -3.23 26.65
CA ARG A 183 -17.71 -3.57 25.65
C ARG A 183 -17.03 -4.49 24.63
N ARG A 184 -17.48 -5.75 24.58
CA ARG A 184 -16.95 -6.72 23.62
C ARG A 184 -17.05 -6.09 22.24
N ARG A 185 -15.96 -6.17 21.47
CA ARG A 185 -15.94 -5.85 20.03
C ARG A 185 -17.08 -6.60 19.36
N GLY A 186 -18.21 -5.93 19.19
CA GLY A 186 -19.46 -6.49 18.75
C GLY A 186 -20.11 -5.54 17.76
N GLN A 187 -19.87 -5.82 16.47
CA GLN A 187 -20.81 -5.69 15.35
C GLN A 187 -21.37 -4.31 14.94
N ASP A 188 -21.33 -3.25 15.75
CA ASP A 188 -22.15 -2.06 15.48
C ASP A 188 -21.42 -0.84 14.87
N ARG A 189 -20.14 -0.95 14.50
CA ARG A 189 -19.36 0.23 14.04
C ARG A 189 -18.59 0.06 12.73
N GLN A 190 -18.98 -0.90 11.89
CA GLN A 190 -18.60 -0.89 10.48
C GLN A 190 -19.44 0.13 9.69
N TRP A 191 -19.68 1.33 10.24
CA TRP A 191 -20.47 2.35 9.56
C TRP A 191 -19.64 3.12 8.52
N ASN A 192 -18.33 3.33 8.77
CA ASN A 192 -17.52 4.22 7.93
C ASN A 192 -16.95 3.60 6.65
N CYS A 193 -16.72 2.28 6.59
CA CYS A 193 -16.17 1.66 5.38
C CYS A 193 -17.25 1.40 4.31
N ASP A 194 -18.46 1.01 4.74
CA ASP A 194 -19.54 0.66 3.81
C ASP A 194 -20.19 1.88 3.15
N GLU A 195 -20.20 3.04 3.83
CA GLU A 195 -20.84 4.25 3.31
C GLU A 195 -20.05 4.88 2.15
N HIS A 196 -18.72 4.71 2.13
CA HIS A 196 -17.88 5.13 1.00
C HIS A 196 -18.19 4.33 -0.27
N HIS A 197 -18.45 3.03 -0.15
CA HIS A 197 -18.80 2.18 -1.29
C HIS A 197 -20.24 2.41 -1.80
N ARG A 198 -21.17 2.90 -0.96
CA ARG A 198 -22.55 3.18 -1.40
C ARG A 198 -22.69 4.46 -2.23
N ARG A 199 -21.80 5.46 -2.06
CA ARG A 199 -21.90 6.73 -2.80
C ARG A 199 -21.48 6.63 -4.28
N HIS A 200 -20.72 5.60 -4.67
CA HIS A 200 -20.32 5.40 -6.06
C HIS A 200 -21.26 4.49 -6.89
N ARG A 201 -22.28 3.87 -6.29
CA ARG A 201 -23.29 3.07 -7.00
C ARG A 201 -24.54 3.85 -7.45
N ARG A 202 -24.61 5.15 -7.17
CA ARG A 202 -25.68 6.03 -7.65
C ARG A 202 -25.08 7.16 -8.45
N ARG A 203 -24.82 6.89 -9.73
CA ARG A 203 -24.82 7.84 -10.85
C ARG A 203 -24.74 7.07 -12.15
#